data_AF-A0A1Q8LHN1-F1
#
_entry.id   AF-A0A1Q8LHN1-F1
#
_cell.length_a   1.000
_cell.length_b   1.000
_cell.length_c   1.000
_cell.angle_alpha   90.00
_cell.angle_beta   90.00
_cell.angle_gamma   90.00
#
_symmetry.space_group_name_H-M   'P 1'
#
loop_
_entity.id
_entity.type
_entity.pdbx_description
1 polymer ?
#
loop_
_entity_poly.entity_id
_entity_poly.type
_entity_poly.pdbx_seq_one_letter_code
_entity_poly.pdbx_strand_id
1 'polypeptide(L)'
;MPVPWSAIRLAVMVMAVLGRFGATRVEPAVLFDASELDGPGPPADAIDVQFRAPLSFSLLVDGLLAAGRDLDAGTCFRVYERAIDKSVASLQFAGGYVVDDNGDSAPARLELTALGESGIPGFAEVRMHHHIWVGATAETLDDGVRRPLDQRRLARGIKNVAAGDFLSELRQVSEQMLGVRWGSPQLGASLQIVEPPVHEQLAGRELGVCPSPWGARTIWEQPTPDELEWEARDVAQLAARGRTRPSRGKVLDY
;
A
#
# COMPACT_ATOMS: atom_id res chain seq x y z
N MET A 1 -18.72 -4.04 64.22
CA MET A 1 -19.81 -3.05 64.22
C MET A 1 -19.44 -1.92 65.17
N PRO A 2 -19.70 -0.63 64.90
CA PRO A 2 -19.81 0.10 63.63
C PRO A 2 -18.85 1.33 63.55
N VAL A 3 -18.73 1.90 62.34
CA VAL A 3 -18.14 3.20 61.99
C VAL A 3 -19.07 4.34 62.47
N PRO A 4 -18.62 5.60 62.72
CA PRO A 4 -18.77 6.66 61.70
C PRO A 4 -17.70 7.82 61.83
N TRP A 5 -17.28 8.62 60.84
CA TRP A 5 -18.02 9.63 60.06
C TRP A 5 -17.16 10.18 58.88
N SER A 6 -17.83 10.31 57.72
CA SER A 6 -17.77 11.38 56.70
C SER A 6 -16.48 11.81 55.98
N ALA A 7 -16.49 11.46 54.68
CA ALA A 7 -16.49 12.37 53.52
C ALA A 7 -15.18 13.05 53.09
N ILE A 8 -14.56 12.49 52.04
CA ILE A 8 -13.97 13.28 50.96
C ILE A 8 -14.45 12.67 49.63
N ARG A 9 -15.20 13.47 48.87
CA ARG A 9 -15.43 13.26 47.43
C ARG A 9 -14.09 13.48 46.72
N LEU A 10 -13.56 12.45 46.07
CA LEU A 10 -12.57 12.64 45.00
C LEU A 10 -13.17 12.17 43.69
N ALA A 11 -12.99 13.02 42.69
CA ALA A 11 -13.53 12.93 41.35
C ALA A 11 -13.30 11.53 40.75
N VAL A 12 -14.36 10.95 40.21
CA VAL A 12 -14.24 9.94 39.16
C VAL A 12 -13.62 10.67 37.97
N MET A 13 -12.30 10.55 37.84
CA MET A 13 -11.62 10.90 36.62
C MET A 13 -12.10 9.90 35.58
N VAL A 14 -12.97 10.37 34.68
CA VAL A 14 -13.33 9.65 33.46
C VAL A 14 -12.02 9.39 32.72
N MET A 15 -11.49 8.18 32.87
CA MET A 15 -10.43 7.67 32.01
C MET A 15 -11.09 7.46 30.65
N ALA A 16 -11.06 8.49 29.81
CA ALA A 16 -11.25 8.32 28.39
C ALA A 16 -10.37 7.15 27.96
N VAL A 17 -10.98 6.10 27.42
CA VAL A 17 -10.28 5.00 26.76
C VAL A 17 -9.73 5.57 25.46
N LEU A 18 -8.70 6.40 25.57
CA LEU A 18 -7.83 6.75 24.46
C LEU A 18 -7.18 5.45 24.02
N GLY A 19 -7.67 4.89 22.91
CA GLY A 19 -7.17 3.67 22.29
C GLY A 19 -5.65 3.68 22.31
N ARG A 20 -5.06 2.76 23.08
CA ARG A 20 -3.61 2.69 23.26
C ARG A 20 -2.97 2.42 21.91
N PHE A 21 -1.87 3.11 21.61
CA PHE A 21 -1.06 2.83 20.43
C PHE A 21 -0.77 1.33 20.33
N GLY A 22 -1.12 0.70 19.19
CA GLY A 22 -1.00 -0.75 19.00
C GLY A 22 -2.20 -1.60 19.42
N ALA A 23 -3.33 -1.01 19.83
CA ALA A 23 -4.57 -1.74 20.12
C ALA A 23 -5.10 -2.57 18.94
N THR A 24 -4.69 -2.24 17.72
CA THR A 24 -5.11 -2.86 16.46
C THR A 24 -4.13 -3.91 15.92
N ARG A 25 -3.11 -4.30 16.71
CA ARG A 25 -2.14 -5.36 16.34
C ARG A 25 -2.77 -6.74 16.49
N VAL A 26 -3.64 -7.07 15.55
CA VAL A 26 -4.27 -8.39 15.40
C VAL A 26 -4.15 -8.81 13.94
N GLU A 27 -4.29 -10.11 13.68
CA GLU A 27 -4.47 -10.58 12.31
C GLU A 27 -5.83 -10.09 11.77
N PRO A 28 -5.90 -9.52 10.56
CA PRO A 28 -7.16 -9.18 9.93
C PRO A 28 -7.98 -10.45 9.65
N ALA A 29 -9.30 -10.29 9.58
CA ALA A 29 -10.18 -11.34 9.06
C ALA A 29 -10.16 -11.33 7.53
N VAL A 30 -10.44 -12.47 6.91
CA VAL A 30 -10.55 -12.57 5.44
C VAL A 30 -11.91 -12.01 5.01
N LEU A 31 -11.92 -11.06 4.06
CA LEU A 31 -13.16 -10.47 3.55
C LEU A 31 -13.88 -11.40 2.56
N PHE A 32 -13.11 -11.97 1.64
CA PHE A 32 -13.55 -12.95 0.64
C PHE A 32 -12.36 -13.76 0.11
N ASP A 33 -12.63 -14.86 -0.57
CA ASP A 33 -11.59 -15.67 -1.22
C ASP A 33 -11.24 -15.11 -2.61
N ALA A 34 -10.02 -14.57 -2.76
CA ALA A 34 -9.51 -14.04 -4.03
C ALA A 34 -8.80 -15.09 -4.90
N SER A 35 -8.74 -16.36 -4.48
CA SER A 35 -8.15 -17.44 -5.28
C SER A 35 -9.02 -17.83 -6.49
N GLU A 36 -10.30 -17.49 -6.46
CA GLU A 36 -11.26 -17.70 -7.55
C GLU A 36 -11.68 -16.35 -8.16
N LEU A 37 -11.03 -15.95 -9.26
CA LEU A 37 -11.36 -14.69 -9.95
C LEU A 37 -12.81 -14.62 -10.45
N ASP A 38 -13.39 -15.78 -10.79
CA ASP A 38 -14.80 -15.92 -11.20
C ASP A 38 -15.77 -16.07 -10.00
N GLY A 39 -15.25 -16.03 -8.77
CA GLY A 39 -16.02 -16.14 -7.53
C GLY A 39 -16.83 -14.88 -7.18
N PRO A 40 -17.53 -14.87 -6.03
CA PRO A 40 -18.42 -13.78 -5.63
C PRO A 40 -17.73 -12.42 -5.40
N GLY A 41 -16.39 -12.36 -5.43
CA GLY A 41 -15.62 -11.13 -5.32
C GLY A 41 -15.83 -10.40 -3.98
N PRO A 42 -15.32 -9.16 -3.85
CA PRO A 42 -15.58 -8.35 -2.67
C PRO A 42 -17.02 -7.82 -2.64
N PRO A 43 -17.56 -7.54 -1.44
CA PRO A 43 -18.83 -6.82 -1.28
C PRO A 43 -18.85 -5.49 -2.05
N ALA A 44 -20.03 -5.09 -2.52
CA ALA A 44 -20.20 -3.88 -3.33
C ALA A 44 -19.86 -2.57 -2.58
N ASP A 45 -19.92 -2.58 -1.25
CA ASP A 45 -19.59 -1.46 -0.37
C ASP A 45 -18.14 -1.51 0.16
N ALA A 46 -17.35 -2.50 -0.27
CA ALA A 46 -15.93 -2.57 0.08
C ALA A 46 -15.16 -1.40 -0.55
N ILE A 47 -14.20 -0.88 0.19
CA ILE A 47 -13.25 0.13 -0.29
C ILE A 47 -12.07 -0.62 -0.90
N ASP A 48 -11.68 -0.25 -2.12
CA ASP A 48 -10.52 -0.81 -2.79
C ASP A 48 -9.32 0.12 -2.62
N VAL A 49 -8.31 -0.30 -1.87
CA VAL A 49 -7.06 0.44 -1.72
C VAL A 49 -6.04 -0.14 -2.69
N GLN A 50 -5.67 0.63 -3.71
CA GLN A 50 -4.71 0.20 -4.73
C GLN A 50 -3.32 0.75 -4.40
N PHE A 51 -2.34 -0.13 -4.22
CA PHE A 51 -0.93 0.24 -4.07
C PHE A 51 -0.17 -0.10 -5.35
N ARG A 52 0.65 0.83 -5.83
CA ARG A 52 1.46 0.64 -7.04
C ARG A 52 2.94 0.67 -6.72
N ALA A 53 3.68 -0.28 -7.29
CA ALA A 53 5.13 -0.17 -7.31
C ALA A 53 5.55 1.07 -8.12
N PRO A 54 6.62 1.77 -7.74
CA PRO A 54 7.27 2.72 -8.63
C PRO A 54 7.57 2.07 -9.98
N LEU A 55 7.31 2.77 -11.08
CA LEU A 55 7.39 2.20 -12.44
C LEU A 55 8.78 1.59 -12.74
N SER A 56 9.87 2.12 -12.16
CA SER A 56 11.20 1.54 -12.33
C SER A 56 11.33 0.11 -11.79
N PHE A 57 10.55 -0.28 -10.79
CA PHE A 57 10.51 -1.67 -10.34
C PHE A 57 9.82 -2.56 -11.36
N SER A 58 8.71 -2.11 -11.95
CA SER A 58 8.02 -2.86 -12.99
C SER A 58 8.89 -3.03 -14.25
N LEU A 59 9.60 -1.97 -14.66
CA LEU A 59 10.54 -2.02 -15.78
C LEU A 59 11.75 -2.93 -15.53
N LEU A 60 12.19 -3.06 -14.27
CA LEU A 60 13.19 -4.04 -13.91
C LEU A 60 12.69 -5.46 -14.21
N VAL A 61 11.43 -5.77 -13.87
CA VAL A 61 10.82 -7.07 -14.17
C VAL A 61 10.76 -7.31 -15.68
N ASP A 62 10.28 -6.33 -16.45
CA ASP A 62 10.25 -6.42 -17.92
C ASP A 62 11.65 -6.69 -18.50
N GLY A 63 12.67 -5.95 -18.03
CA GLY A 63 14.04 -6.11 -18.49
C GLY A 63 14.62 -7.49 -18.18
N LEU A 64 14.33 -8.04 -17.00
CA LEU A 64 14.76 -9.39 -16.61
C LEU A 64 14.07 -10.47 -17.45
N LEU A 65 12.76 -10.34 -17.69
CA LEU A 65 12.02 -11.28 -18.53
C LEU A 65 12.50 -11.24 -19.98
N ALA A 66 12.72 -10.05 -20.54
CA ALA A 66 13.24 -9.89 -21.89
C ALA A 66 14.66 -10.47 -22.06
N ALA A 67 15.46 -10.48 -21.00
CA ALA A 67 16.78 -11.10 -20.96
C ALA A 67 16.78 -12.61 -20.68
N GLY A 68 15.60 -13.25 -20.52
CA GLY A 68 15.50 -14.67 -20.17
C GLY A 68 15.95 -15.00 -18.74
N ARG A 69 15.94 -14.01 -17.84
CA ARG A 69 16.32 -14.14 -16.43
C ARG A 69 15.10 -14.42 -15.54
N ASP A 70 14.36 -15.48 -15.87
CA ASP A 70 13.08 -15.81 -15.23
C ASP A 70 13.17 -16.01 -13.72
N LEU A 71 14.29 -16.54 -13.22
CA LEU A 71 14.51 -16.74 -11.78
C LEU A 71 14.64 -15.41 -11.02
N ASP A 72 15.25 -14.40 -11.64
CA ASP A 72 15.41 -13.08 -11.05
C ASP A 72 14.10 -12.30 -11.13
N ALA A 73 13.37 -12.40 -12.25
CA ALA A 73 12.02 -11.88 -12.35
C ALA A 73 11.11 -12.52 -11.28
N GLY A 74 11.18 -13.84 -11.10
CA GLY A 74 10.52 -14.59 -10.03
C GLY A 74 10.90 -14.09 -8.62
N THR A 75 12.13 -13.59 -8.44
CA THR A 75 12.56 -12.96 -7.19
C THR A 75 11.88 -11.61 -6.98
N CYS A 76 11.70 -10.80 -8.03
CA CYS A 76 10.92 -9.57 -7.95
C CYS A 76 9.47 -9.81 -7.50
N PHE A 77 8.82 -10.87 -8.01
CA PHE A 77 7.47 -11.23 -7.56
C PHE A 77 7.42 -11.57 -6.07
N ARG A 78 8.37 -12.39 -5.56
CA ARG A 78 8.46 -12.70 -4.13
C ARG A 78 8.76 -11.48 -3.26
N VAL A 79 9.60 -10.57 -3.75
CA VAL A 79 9.85 -9.28 -3.07
C VAL A 79 8.54 -8.51 -2.96
N TYR A 80 7.74 -8.49 -4.03
CA TYR A 80 6.48 -7.78 -4.07
C TYR A 80 5.41 -8.42 -3.17
N GLU A 81 5.33 -9.76 -3.11
CA GLU A 81 4.47 -10.49 -2.16
C GLU A 81 4.74 -10.04 -0.72
N ARG A 82 6.01 -9.90 -0.31
CA ARG A 82 6.36 -9.39 1.03
C ARG A 82 5.91 -7.94 1.23
N ALA A 83 5.94 -7.13 0.19
CA ALA A 83 5.41 -5.76 0.24
C ALA A 83 3.88 -5.74 0.39
N ILE A 84 3.16 -6.69 -0.24
CA ILE A 84 1.71 -6.87 -0.05
C ILE A 84 1.39 -7.24 1.40
N ASP A 85 2.08 -8.25 1.95
CA ASP A 85 1.90 -8.67 3.35
C ASP A 85 2.12 -7.48 4.31
N LYS A 86 3.16 -6.69 4.04
CA LYS A 86 3.46 -5.48 4.80
C LYS A 86 2.38 -4.42 4.68
N SER A 87 1.82 -4.19 3.49
CA SER A 87 0.70 -3.27 3.29
C SER A 87 -0.52 -3.69 4.11
N VAL A 88 -0.90 -4.98 4.05
CA VAL A 88 -2.02 -5.55 4.80
C VAL A 88 -1.84 -5.35 6.31
N ALA A 89 -0.68 -5.74 6.84
CA ALA A 89 -0.36 -5.57 8.26
C ALA A 89 -0.38 -4.09 8.68
N SER A 90 0.12 -3.20 7.83
CA SER A 90 0.18 -1.76 8.11
C SER A 90 -1.20 -1.11 8.06
N LEU A 91 -2.09 -1.56 7.17
CA LEU A 91 -3.48 -1.13 7.13
C LEU A 91 -4.27 -1.56 8.36
N GLN A 92 -4.15 -2.82 8.77
CA GLN A 92 -4.77 -3.29 10.01
C GLN A 92 -4.25 -2.49 11.21
N PHE A 93 -2.93 -2.29 11.30
CA PHE A 93 -2.33 -1.51 12.38
C PHE A 93 -2.81 -0.04 12.40
N ALA A 94 -2.75 0.67 11.27
CA ALA A 94 -2.97 2.11 11.26
C ALA A 94 -4.45 2.51 11.03
N GLY A 95 -5.21 1.66 10.33
CA GLY A 95 -6.58 1.90 9.91
C GLY A 95 -7.64 1.03 10.60
N GLY A 96 -7.24 0.10 11.48
CA GLY A 96 -8.12 -0.85 12.18
C GLY A 96 -9.07 -0.24 13.21
N TYR A 97 -9.95 0.67 12.79
CA TYR A 97 -10.89 1.36 13.66
C TYR A 97 -12.29 1.40 13.04
N VAL A 98 -13.30 1.32 13.90
CA VAL A 98 -14.71 1.53 13.57
C VAL A 98 -15.25 2.73 14.33
N VAL A 99 -16.42 3.21 13.92
CA VAL A 99 -17.17 4.24 14.64
C VAL A 99 -18.09 3.55 15.65
N ASP A 100 -17.93 3.85 16.93
CA ASP A 100 -18.78 3.33 18.01
C ASP A 100 -20.15 4.06 18.09
N ASP A 101 -21.00 3.62 19.01
CA ASP A 101 -22.36 4.18 19.17
C ASP A 101 -22.36 5.66 19.64
N ASN A 102 -21.23 6.14 20.17
CA ASN A 102 -21.03 7.54 20.54
C ASN A 102 -20.45 8.38 19.41
N GLY A 103 -20.08 7.76 18.28
CA GLY A 103 -19.41 8.41 17.16
C GLY A 103 -17.89 8.49 17.28
N ASP A 104 -17.30 7.82 18.28
CA ASP A 104 -15.86 7.80 18.53
C ASP A 104 -15.17 6.63 17.84
N SER A 105 -13.86 6.75 17.57
CA SER A 105 -13.08 5.66 16.97
C SER A 105 -12.78 4.56 18.01
N ALA A 106 -13.21 3.33 17.75
CA ALA A 106 -12.89 2.15 18.56
C ALA A 106 -11.98 1.18 17.79
N PRO A 107 -10.95 0.55 18.42
CA PRO A 107 -10.11 -0.45 17.77
C PRO A 107 -10.90 -1.66 17.27
N ALA A 108 -10.58 -2.13 16.07
CA ALA A 108 -11.28 -3.22 15.39
C ALA A 108 -10.34 -4.14 14.60
N ARG A 109 -10.80 -5.37 14.39
CA ARG A 109 -10.23 -6.30 13.40
C ARG A 109 -10.89 -6.02 12.06
N LEU A 110 -10.12 -5.51 11.09
CA LEU A 110 -10.60 -5.29 9.72
C LEU A 110 -10.85 -6.63 9.02
N GLU A 111 -11.81 -6.62 8.12
CA GLU A 111 -11.97 -7.66 7.09
C GLU A 111 -11.24 -7.19 5.84
N LEU A 112 -10.15 -7.88 5.50
CA LEU A 112 -9.25 -7.54 4.40
C LEU A 112 -9.08 -8.73 3.46
N THR A 113 -8.99 -8.46 2.17
CA THR A 113 -8.46 -9.41 1.18
C THR A 113 -7.54 -8.66 0.24
N ALA A 114 -6.38 -9.23 -0.06
CA ALA A 114 -5.40 -8.64 -0.97
C ALA A 114 -5.20 -9.49 -2.23
N LEU A 115 -4.97 -8.84 -3.36
CA LEU A 115 -4.61 -9.49 -4.62
C LEU A 115 -3.49 -8.70 -5.29
N GLY A 116 -2.38 -9.38 -5.61
CA GLY A 116 -1.29 -8.83 -6.39
C GLY A 116 -1.50 -9.06 -7.88
N GLU A 117 -1.26 -8.03 -8.69
CA GLU A 117 -1.37 -8.07 -10.14
C GLU A 117 -0.13 -7.45 -10.78
N SER A 118 0.24 -7.96 -11.96
CA SER A 118 1.43 -7.51 -12.69
C SER A 118 1.11 -6.89 -14.04
N GLY A 119 -0.17 -6.77 -14.41
CA GLY A 119 -0.60 -6.21 -15.69
C GLY A 119 -1.80 -5.30 -15.50
N ILE A 120 -1.92 -4.29 -16.35
CA ILE A 120 -3.08 -3.41 -16.41
C ILE A 120 -3.68 -3.57 -17.82
N PRO A 121 -5.01 -3.74 -17.96
CA PRO A 121 -5.65 -3.81 -19.28
C PRO A 121 -5.25 -2.62 -20.16
N GLY A 122 -4.80 -2.90 -21.38
CA GLY A 122 -4.30 -1.89 -22.33
C GLY A 122 -2.78 -1.63 -22.28
N PHE A 123 -2.05 -2.23 -21.34
CA PHE A 123 -0.60 -2.15 -21.24
C PHE A 123 0.04 -3.48 -21.60
N ALA A 124 1.07 -3.46 -22.46
CA ALA A 124 1.82 -4.65 -22.84
C ALA A 124 2.92 -5.02 -21.84
N GLU A 125 3.36 -4.04 -21.05
CA GLU A 125 4.47 -4.18 -20.10
C GLU A 125 3.98 -4.45 -18.68
N VAL A 126 4.86 -4.96 -17.84
CA VAL A 126 4.57 -5.20 -16.43
C VAL A 126 4.20 -3.90 -15.73
N ARG A 127 3.17 -3.96 -14.89
CA ARG A 127 2.70 -2.91 -13.99
C ARG A 127 2.36 -3.54 -12.65
N MET A 128 3.38 -3.68 -11.80
CA MET A 128 3.23 -4.28 -10.48
C MET A 128 2.36 -3.38 -9.58
N HIS A 129 1.22 -3.90 -9.18
CA HIS A 129 0.30 -3.25 -8.26
C HIS A 129 -0.44 -4.31 -7.42
N HIS A 130 -1.11 -3.88 -6.37
CA HIS A 130 -1.99 -4.76 -5.62
C HIS A 130 -3.20 -4.01 -5.12
N HIS A 131 -4.29 -4.75 -4.97
CA HIS A 131 -5.55 -4.30 -4.42
C HIS A 131 -5.69 -4.84 -3.01
N ILE A 132 -6.16 -4.01 -2.08
CA ILE A 132 -6.60 -4.44 -0.75
C ILE A 132 -8.04 -3.97 -0.57
N TRP A 133 -8.97 -4.91 -0.60
CA TRP A 133 -10.37 -4.63 -0.30
C TRP A 133 -10.58 -4.62 1.21
N VAL A 134 -11.21 -3.55 1.68
CA VAL A 134 -11.56 -3.34 3.08
C VAL A 134 -13.07 -3.37 3.22
N GLY A 135 -13.59 -4.26 4.07
CA GLY A 135 -15.03 -4.32 4.38
C GLY A 135 -15.56 -2.99 4.93
N ALA A 136 -16.80 -2.64 4.59
CA ALA A 136 -17.45 -1.42 5.11
C ALA A 136 -17.72 -1.47 6.63
N THR A 137 -17.62 -2.66 7.22
CA THR A 137 -17.76 -2.89 8.65
C THR A 137 -16.63 -3.77 9.16
N ALA A 138 -16.38 -3.72 10.47
CA ALA A 138 -15.37 -4.53 11.12
C ALA A 138 -15.83 -4.87 12.55
N GLU A 139 -15.27 -5.93 13.11
CA GLU A 139 -15.56 -6.34 14.50
C GLU A 139 -14.69 -5.56 15.46
N THR A 140 -15.29 -4.90 16.44
CA THR A 140 -14.49 -4.27 17.50
C THR A 140 -13.74 -5.30 18.31
N LEU A 141 -12.58 -4.90 18.82
CA LEU A 141 -11.75 -5.77 19.65
C LEU A 141 -12.21 -5.85 21.11
N ASP A 142 -13.08 -4.93 21.53
CA ASP A 142 -13.56 -4.86 22.92
C ASP A 142 -14.74 -5.81 23.17
N ASP A 143 -15.79 -5.72 22.35
CA ASP A 143 -17.04 -6.49 22.54
C ASP A 143 -17.38 -7.44 21.39
N GLY A 144 -16.57 -7.48 20.32
CA GLY A 144 -16.81 -8.32 19.15
C GLY A 144 -17.98 -7.88 18.28
N VAL A 145 -18.64 -6.76 18.59
CA VAL A 145 -19.77 -6.26 17.81
C VAL A 145 -19.25 -5.62 16.53
N ARG A 146 -19.93 -5.93 15.42
CA ARG A 146 -19.66 -5.41 14.10
C ARG A 146 -20.20 -3.99 13.96
N ARG A 147 -19.33 -3.06 13.58
CA ARG A 147 -19.65 -1.62 13.47
C ARG A 147 -19.10 -1.02 12.16
N PRO A 148 -19.63 0.13 11.71
CA PRO A 148 -19.15 0.80 10.51
C PRO A 148 -17.68 1.19 10.62
N LEU A 149 -16.92 0.95 9.56
CA LEU A 149 -15.52 1.34 9.45
C LEU A 149 -15.33 2.86 9.62
N ASP A 150 -14.33 3.25 10.41
CA ASP A 150 -13.89 4.65 10.48
C ASP A 150 -13.02 4.98 9.26
N GLN A 151 -13.68 5.37 8.18
CA GLN A 151 -13.04 5.72 6.92
C GLN A 151 -12.02 6.86 7.04
N ARG A 152 -12.21 7.79 8.00
CA ARG A 152 -11.26 8.90 8.22
C ARG A 152 -9.97 8.38 8.87
N ARG A 153 -10.08 7.46 9.83
CA ARG A 153 -8.91 6.74 10.37
C ARG A 153 -8.22 5.92 9.31
N LEU A 154 -8.98 5.17 8.50
CA LEU A 154 -8.41 4.38 7.40
C LEU A 154 -7.62 5.26 6.43
N ALA A 155 -8.21 6.34 5.91
CA ALA A 155 -7.54 7.25 4.97
C ALA A 155 -6.24 7.85 5.55
N ARG A 156 -6.24 8.24 6.84
CA ARG A 156 -5.03 8.71 7.52
C ARG A 156 -4.00 7.59 7.72
N GLY A 157 -4.45 6.38 8.03
CA GLY A 157 -3.59 5.22 8.21
C GLY A 157 -2.88 4.82 6.91
N ILE A 158 -3.61 4.86 5.80
CA ILE A 158 -3.05 4.68 4.45
C ILE A 158 -1.97 5.72 4.18
N LYS A 159 -2.34 7.00 4.24
CA LYS A 159 -1.46 8.12 3.87
C LYS A 159 -0.21 8.23 4.74
N ASN A 160 -0.36 8.06 6.05
CA ASN A 160 0.73 8.34 6.99
C ASN A 160 1.56 7.11 7.37
N VAL A 161 1.08 5.90 7.07
CA VAL A 161 1.74 4.65 7.49
C VAL A 161 1.83 3.67 6.34
N ALA A 162 0.70 3.12 5.87
CA ALA A 162 0.72 1.96 4.99
C ALA A 162 1.46 2.21 3.66
N ALA A 163 1.27 3.37 3.02
CA ALA A 163 1.96 3.71 1.77
C ALA A 163 3.49 3.83 1.96
N GLY A 164 3.93 4.44 3.06
CA GLY A 164 5.35 4.55 3.38
C GLY A 164 5.99 3.21 3.75
N ASP A 165 5.28 2.39 4.54
CA ASP A 165 5.72 1.06 4.95
C ASP A 165 5.82 0.09 3.76
N PHE A 166 4.84 0.12 2.86
CA PHE A 166 4.87 -0.57 1.57
C PHE A 166 6.14 -0.25 0.78
N LEU A 167 6.38 1.04 0.51
CA LEU A 167 7.53 1.48 -0.30
C LEU A 167 8.85 1.17 0.39
N SER A 168 8.89 1.30 1.73
CA SER A 168 10.07 0.99 2.54
C SER A 168 10.43 -0.50 2.49
N GLU A 169 9.44 -1.39 2.57
CA GLU A 169 9.63 -2.85 2.45
C GLU A 169 10.07 -3.22 1.04
N LEU A 170 9.37 -2.72 0.01
CA LEU A 170 9.71 -2.94 -1.38
C LEU A 170 11.17 -2.56 -1.65
N ARG A 171 11.60 -1.39 -1.16
CA ARG A 171 12.99 -0.96 -1.22
C ARG A 171 13.91 -1.93 -0.48
N GLN A 172 13.74 -2.09 0.83
CA GLN A 172 14.71 -2.82 1.66
C GLN A 172 14.90 -4.26 1.18
N VAL A 173 13.80 -4.94 0.85
CA VAL A 173 13.83 -6.33 0.42
C VAL A 173 14.42 -6.46 -0.99
N SER A 174 14.11 -5.55 -1.91
CA SER A 174 14.74 -5.58 -3.25
C SER A 174 16.23 -5.25 -3.20
N GLU A 175 16.68 -4.28 -2.40
CA GLU A 175 18.11 -4.00 -2.22
C GLU A 175 18.85 -5.23 -1.67
N GLN A 176 18.24 -5.91 -0.69
CA GLN A 176 18.82 -7.12 -0.10
C GLN A 176 18.85 -8.32 -1.06
N MET A 177 17.75 -8.58 -1.77
CA MET A 177 17.57 -9.81 -2.54
C MET A 177 18.03 -9.71 -3.99
N LEU A 178 17.97 -8.51 -4.59
CA LEU A 178 18.29 -8.27 -6.00
C LEU A 178 19.57 -7.45 -6.19
N GLY A 179 20.12 -6.88 -5.11
CA GLY A 179 21.32 -6.04 -5.17
C GLY A 179 21.12 -4.73 -5.92
N VAL A 180 19.87 -4.29 -6.08
CA VAL A 180 19.54 -2.98 -6.66
C VAL A 180 19.80 -1.86 -5.65
N ARG A 181 19.85 -0.61 -6.12
CA ARG A 181 19.89 0.58 -5.27
C ARG A 181 18.75 1.51 -5.61
N TRP A 182 18.05 1.98 -4.58
CA TRP A 182 17.02 2.99 -4.73
C TRP A 182 17.56 4.39 -4.44
N GLY A 183 16.95 5.38 -5.07
CA GLY A 183 17.24 6.79 -4.83
C GLY A 183 16.29 7.68 -5.60
N SER A 184 16.29 8.96 -5.25
CA SER A 184 15.65 9.99 -6.07
C SER A 184 16.62 10.36 -7.21
N PRO A 185 16.24 10.16 -8.49
CA PRO A 185 17.11 10.51 -9.62
C PRO A 185 17.53 11.99 -9.65
N GLN A 186 16.69 12.86 -9.08
CA GLN A 186 16.97 14.27 -8.85
C GLN A 186 16.30 14.76 -7.56
N LEU A 187 16.70 15.94 -7.06
CA LEU A 187 16.12 16.51 -5.85
C LEU A 187 14.60 16.71 -6.04
N GLY A 188 13.80 16.14 -5.12
CA GLY A 188 12.34 16.22 -5.15
C GLY A 188 11.65 15.17 -6.03
N ALA A 189 12.41 14.33 -6.74
CA ALA A 189 11.88 13.20 -7.48
C ALA A 189 11.41 12.07 -6.58
N SER A 190 10.37 11.36 -7.02
CA SER A 190 9.95 10.10 -6.39
C SER A 190 11.08 9.08 -6.38
N LEU A 191 11.00 8.16 -5.41
CA LEU A 191 11.99 7.11 -5.24
C LEU A 191 11.94 6.13 -6.43
N GLN A 192 13.09 5.88 -7.06
CA GLN A 192 13.22 4.97 -8.20
C GLN A 192 14.45 4.07 -8.04
N ILE A 193 14.54 3.01 -8.83
CA ILE A 193 15.75 2.21 -8.96
C ILE A 193 16.79 3.00 -9.78
N VAL A 194 17.89 3.37 -9.12
CA VAL A 194 18.99 4.15 -9.71
C VAL A 194 20.19 3.31 -10.10
N GLU A 195 20.37 2.14 -9.49
CA GLU A 195 21.32 1.12 -9.93
C GLU A 195 20.66 -0.26 -9.94
N PRO A 196 20.57 -0.95 -11.09
CA PRO A 196 20.89 -0.43 -12.42
C PRO A 196 20.04 0.82 -12.77
N PRO A 197 20.43 1.66 -13.75
CA PRO A 197 19.77 2.94 -14.01
C PRO A 197 18.42 2.80 -14.71
N VAL A 198 17.51 1.99 -14.16
CA VAL A 198 16.18 1.72 -14.73
C VAL A 198 15.34 3.00 -14.80
N HIS A 199 15.54 3.94 -13.87
CA HIS A 199 14.89 5.24 -13.90
C HIS A 199 15.10 6.04 -15.22
N GLU A 200 16.18 5.78 -15.97
CA GLU A 200 16.42 6.45 -17.26
C GLU A 200 15.41 6.00 -18.35
N GLN A 201 14.74 4.86 -18.15
CA GLN A 201 13.79 4.28 -19.08
C GLN A 201 12.34 4.73 -18.86
N LEU A 202 12.09 5.57 -17.86
CA LEU A 202 10.74 6.03 -17.49
C LEU A 202 10.14 7.01 -18.51
N ALA A 203 10.99 7.70 -19.27
CA ALA A 203 10.61 8.75 -20.20
C ALA A 203 9.50 8.34 -21.18
N GLY A 204 8.38 9.08 -21.17
CA GLY A 204 7.28 8.89 -22.12
C GLY A 204 6.41 7.65 -21.86
N ARG A 205 6.56 7.01 -20.71
CA ARG A 205 5.72 5.88 -20.31
C ARG A 205 4.53 6.34 -19.47
N GLU A 206 3.39 5.74 -19.75
CA GLU A 206 2.17 5.92 -18.97
C GLU A 206 2.19 5.01 -17.72
N LEU A 207 1.72 5.56 -16.59
CA LEU A 207 1.68 4.86 -15.31
C LEU A 207 0.54 3.82 -15.27
N GLY A 208 -0.62 4.16 -15.84
CA GLY A 208 -1.82 3.30 -15.85
C GLY A 208 -2.51 3.20 -14.48
N VAL A 209 -3.83 3.06 -14.49
CA VAL A 209 -4.64 2.78 -13.28
C VAL A 209 -5.39 1.48 -13.53
N CYS A 210 -5.26 0.50 -12.64
CA CYS A 210 -6.02 -0.73 -12.79
C CYS A 210 -7.50 -0.49 -12.42
N PRO A 211 -8.46 -0.89 -13.27
CA PRO A 211 -9.89 -0.70 -13.03
C PRO A 211 -10.49 -1.62 -11.95
N SER A 212 -9.68 -2.45 -11.28
CA SER A 212 -10.09 -3.54 -10.38
C SER A 212 -10.72 -4.75 -11.11
N PRO A 213 -10.34 -5.99 -10.78
CA PRO A 213 -10.82 -7.18 -11.48
C PRO A 213 -12.33 -7.47 -11.31
N TRP A 214 -12.96 -6.98 -10.24
CA TRP A 214 -14.37 -7.22 -9.96
C TRP A 214 -15.29 -6.02 -10.28
N GLY A 215 -14.83 -5.06 -11.09
CA GLY A 215 -15.63 -3.93 -11.55
C GLY A 215 -15.65 -2.71 -10.62
N ALA A 216 -16.37 -1.66 -11.05
CA ALA A 216 -16.27 -0.32 -10.46
C ALA A 216 -16.68 -0.26 -8.97
N ARG A 217 -15.84 0.41 -8.17
CA ARG A 217 -16.01 0.68 -6.73
C ARG A 217 -15.26 1.94 -6.33
N THR A 218 -15.38 2.34 -5.06
CA THR A 218 -14.54 3.41 -4.53
C THR A 218 -13.11 2.91 -4.46
N ILE A 219 -12.24 3.47 -5.30
CA ILE A 219 -10.80 3.15 -5.35
C ILE A 219 -10.03 4.29 -4.69
N TRP A 220 -9.19 3.95 -3.73
CA TRP A 220 -8.22 4.85 -3.09
C TRP A 220 -6.82 4.47 -3.55
N GLU A 221 -6.29 5.23 -4.49
CA GLU A 221 -5.01 4.94 -5.12
C GLU A 221 -3.82 5.45 -4.31
N GLN A 222 -2.75 4.66 -4.25
CA GLN A 222 -1.46 4.96 -3.62
C GLN A 222 -0.33 4.66 -4.61
N PRO A 223 0.36 5.68 -5.15
CA PRO A 223 0.16 7.12 -4.92
C PRO A 223 -1.22 7.61 -5.39
N THR A 224 -1.70 8.72 -4.87
CA THR A 224 -2.94 9.38 -5.30
C THR A 224 -2.85 9.88 -6.75
N PRO A 225 -3.98 10.21 -7.43
CA PRO A 225 -3.94 10.77 -8.78
C PRO A 225 -3.07 12.03 -8.92
N ASP A 226 -3.14 12.96 -7.96
CA ASP A 226 -2.32 14.17 -7.95
C ASP A 226 -0.82 13.86 -7.84
N GLU A 227 -0.47 12.83 -7.05
CA GLU A 227 0.91 12.36 -6.88
C GLU A 227 1.40 11.64 -8.16
N LEU A 228 0.54 10.85 -8.82
CA LEU A 228 0.87 10.28 -10.15
C LEU A 228 1.13 11.37 -11.18
N GLU A 229 0.31 12.41 -11.22
CA GLU A 229 0.52 13.54 -12.13
C GLU A 229 1.82 14.28 -11.84
N TRP A 230 2.20 14.36 -10.56
CA TRP A 230 3.49 14.89 -10.16
C TRP A 230 4.65 14.00 -10.63
N GLU A 231 4.53 12.69 -10.44
CA GLU A 231 5.51 11.70 -10.91
C GLU A 231 5.69 11.72 -12.42
N ALA A 232 4.60 11.75 -13.19
CA ALA A 232 4.64 11.83 -14.65
C ALA A 232 5.37 13.09 -15.12
N ARG A 233 5.16 14.23 -14.44
CA ARG A 233 5.87 15.48 -14.72
C ARG A 233 7.36 15.38 -14.40
N ASP A 234 7.71 14.78 -13.27
CA ASP A 234 9.10 14.59 -12.86
C ASP A 234 9.87 13.67 -13.83
N VAL A 235 9.26 12.55 -14.23
CA VAL A 235 9.76 11.64 -15.26
C VAL A 235 9.99 12.35 -16.60
N ALA A 236 9.04 13.19 -17.03
CA ALA A 236 9.20 13.96 -18.27
C ALA A 236 10.38 14.95 -18.20
N GLN A 237 10.62 15.57 -17.03
CA GLN A 237 11.75 16.48 -16.82
C GLN A 237 13.10 15.74 -16.83
N LEU A 238 13.17 14.55 -16.21
CA LEU A 238 14.35 13.70 -16.26
C LEU A 238 14.73 13.35 -17.70
N ALA A 239 13.75 12.97 -18.51
CA ALA A 239 13.93 12.67 -19.93
C ALA A 239 14.52 13.85 -20.72
N ALA A 240 14.00 15.06 -20.47
CA ALA A 240 14.48 16.27 -21.14
C ALA A 240 15.95 16.60 -20.80
N ARG A 241 16.36 16.35 -19.55
CA ARG A 241 17.74 16.58 -19.07
C ARG A 241 18.72 15.51 -19.56
N GLY A 242 18.31 14.24 -19.61
CA GLY A 242 19.12 13.14 -20.14
C GLY A 242 19.57 13.35 -21.59
N ARG A 243 18.76 14.04 -22.41
CA ARG A 243 19.12 14.41 -23.79
C ARG A 243 20.25 15.46 -23.90
N THR A 244 20.64 16.11 -22.81
CA THR A 244 21.67 17.17 -22.81
C THR A 244 23.05 16.72 -22.32
N ARG A 245 23.19 15.51 -21.76
CA ARG A 245 24.48 14.91 -21.42
C ARG A 245 24.82 13.82 -22.44
N PRO A 246 25.99 13.86 -23.11
CA PRO A 246 26.41 12.74 -23.94
C PRO A 246 26.53 11.50 -23.05
N SER A 247 25.77 10.46 -23.38
CA SER A 247 25.85 9.18 -22.69
C SER A 247 27.27 8.63 -22.83
N ARG A 248 27.99 8.47 -21.72
CA ARG A 248 29.10 7.53 -21.70
C ARG A 248 28.45 6.15 -21.80
N GLY A 249 28.47 5.58 -23.00
CA GLY A 249 27.93 4.26 -23.27
C GLY A 249 28.48 3.24 -22.28
N LYS A 250 27.67 2.88 -21.29
CA LYS A 250 27.66 1.53 -20.75
C LYS A 250 26.47 0.86 -21.40
N VAL A 251 26.77 0.00 -22.36
CA VAL A 251 25.84 -1.03 -22.79
C VAL A 251 25.49 -1.80 -21.53
N LEU A 252 24.20 -1.84 -21.19
CA LEU A 252 23.70 -2.80 -20.24
C LEU A 252 23.82 -4.16 -20.94
N ASP A 253 24.91 -4.88 -20.65
CA ASP A 253 24.96 -6.31 -20.89
C ASP A 253 23.99 -6.94 -19.86
N TYR A 254 22.77 -7.19 -20.32
CA TYR A 254 21.82 -8.06 -19.61
C TYR A 254 22.07 -9.52 -19.97
#